data_AF-A0A354X981-F1
#
_entry.id   AF-A0A354X981-F1
#
_cell.length_a   1.000
_cell.length_b   1.000
_cell.length_c   1.000
_cell.angle_alpha   90.00
_cell.angle_beta   90.00
_cell.angle_gamma   90.00
#
_symmetry.space_group_name_H-M   'P 1'
#
loop_
_entity.id
_entity.type
_entity.pdbx_description
1 polymer ?
#
loop_
_entity_poly.entity_id
_entity_poly.type
_entity_poly.pdbx_seq_one_letter_code
_entity_poly.pdbx_strand_id
1 'polypeptide(L)'
;QMGHDVIMTPTSHCYFDFYQAEDTGNEPFAIGGFLPVEKVYSFEPVPGILTDEQKKHILGAQANLWTEYVPNAEHVEYMAMPRIAAMSEVQWTQPEKKNYADFHKRLLGLISIYDQQGYHYV
;
A
#
# COMPACT_ATOMS: atom_id res chain seq x y z
N GLN A 1 12.22 -4.92 -20.41
CA GLN A 1 12.97 -4.63 -21.67
C GLN A 1 14.20 -5.52 -21.83
N MET A 2 15.05 -5.66 -20.81
CA MET A 2 16.25 -6.52 -20.86
C MET A 2 15.99 -8.01 -20.47
N GLY A 3 14.74 -8.39 -20.22
CA GLY A 3 14.39 -9.78 -19.83
C GLY A 3 14.68 -10.16 -18.38
N HIS A 4 14.87 -9.18 -17.49
CA HIS A 4 15.00 -9.42 -16.05
C HIS A 4 13.64 -9.48 -15.38
N ASP A 5 13.53 -10.38 -14.41
CA ASP A 5 12.39 -10.45 -13.50
C ASP A 5 12.42 -9.29 -12.50
N VAL A 6 11.25 -8.72 -12.21
CA VAL A 6 11.12 -7.49 -11.43
C VAL A 6 10.01 -7.63 -10.38
N ILE A 7 10.27 -7.05 -9.20
CA ILE A 7 9.26 -6.76 -8.17
C ILE A 7 9.02 -5.25 -8.18
N MET A 8 7.77 -4.85 -8.33
CA MET A 8 7.38 -3.45 -8.42
C MET A 8 7.27 -2.82 -7.03
N THR A 9 8.14 -1.86 -6.73
CA THR A 9 8.12 -1.10 -5.47
C THR A 9 8.28 0.42 -5.69
N PRO A 10 7.47 1.06 -6.55
CA PRO A 10 7.62 2.49 -6.81
C PRO A 10 7.30 3.34 -5.58
N THR A 11 8.11 4.38 -5.33
CA THR A 11 7.88 5.37 -4.26
C THR A 11 6.51 6.03 -4.31
N SER A 12 5.91 6.11 -5.52
CA SER A 12 4.60 6.71 -5.74
C SER A 12 3.44 5.94 -5.10
N HIS A 13 3.59 4.64 -4.81
CA HIS A 13 2.49 3.78 -4.33
C HIS A 13 2.88 2.84 -3.17
N CYS A 14 4.17 2.60 -2.96
CA CYS A 14 4.64 1.48 -2.15
C CYS A 14 5.48 1.88 -0.94
N TYR A 15 5.62 3.17 -0.60
CA TYR A 15 6.47 3.63 0.51
C TYR A 15 5.60 4.06 1.68
N PHE A 16 5.41 3.14 2.62
CA PHE A 16 4.52 3.31 3.77
C PHE A 16 5.14 4.15 4.89
N ASP A 17 6.39 4.58 4.74
CA ASP A 17 7.02 5.60 5.57
C ASP A 17 6.54 7.03 5.25
N PHE A 18 5.71 7.22 4.22
CA PHE A 18 5.10 8.52 3.90
C PHE A 18 3.81 8.80 4.67
N TYR A 19 3.49 10.08 4.88
CA TYR A 19 2.24 10.52 5.50
C TYR A 19 1.01 9.95 4.78
N GLN A 20 -0.06 9.70 5.55
CA GLN A 20 -1.31 9.12 5.05
C GLN A 20 -2.48 10.13 5.06
N ALA A 21 -2.33 11.22 5.80
CA ALA A 21 -3.28 12.33 5.87
C ALA A 21 -2.64 13.62 5.33
N GLU A 22 -3.47 14.53 4.82
CA GLU A 22 -3.00 15.86 4.37
C GLU A 22 -2.62 16.74 5.55
N ASP A 23 -3.30 16.59 6.68
CA ASP A 23 -3.04 17.34 7.91
C ASP A 23 -1.85 16.75 8.69
N THR A 24 -0.67 16.95 8.14
CA THR A 24 0.59 16.46 8.73
C THR A 24 0.90 17.06 10.12
N GLY A 25 0.23 18.14 10.52
CA GLY A 25 0.41 18.74 11.84
C GLY A 25 -0.14 17.90 13.00
N ASN A 26 -1.09 17.01 12.69
CA ASN A 26 -1.70 16.08 13.64
C ASN A 26 -1.22 14.63 13.45
N GLU A 27 -0.31 14.37 12.52
CA GLU A 27 0.29 13.06 12.28
C GLU A 27 1.59 12.88 13.08
N PRO A 28 1.96 11.64 13.45
CA PRO A 28 3.33 11.33 13.85
C PRO A 28 4.33 11.78 12.80
N PHE A 29 5.51 12.26 13.23
CA PHE A 29 6.53 12.75 12.30
C PHE A 29 6.97 11.63 11.35
N ALA A 30 6.88 11.91 10.05
CA ALA A 30 7.28 11.02 8.96
C ALA A 30 8.24 11.74 7.99
N ILE A 31 8.89 10.99 7.09
CA ILE A 31 9.91 11.54 6.17
C ILE A 31 9.37 12.58 5.19
N GLY A 32 8.05 12.61 4.97
CA GLY A 32 7.37 13.46 4.00
C GLY A 32 6.35 12.69 3.18
N GLY A 33 6.07 13.18 1.97
CA GLY A 33 5.18 12.52 1.02
C GLY A 33 3.70 12.57 1.40
N PHE A 34 2.87 12.00 0.54
CA PHE A 34 1.44 11.80 0.80
C PHE A 34 0.97 10.56 0.03
N LEU A 35 0.64 9.52 0.78
CA LEU A 35 0.28 8.21 0.29
C LEU A 35 -0.92 7.65 1.07
N PRO A 36 -2.14 8.20 0.84
CA PRO A 36 -3.36 7.70 1.45
C PRO A 36 -3.74 6.32 0.89
N VAL A 37 -4.62 5.62 1.59
CA VAL A 37 -5.12 4.28 1.23
C VAL A 37 -5.64 4.23 -0.21
N GLU A 38 -6.39 5.23 -0.64
CA GLU A 38 -6.92 5.32 -2.01
C GLU A 38 -5.81 5.31 -3.07
N LYS A 39 -4.71 6.02 -2.80
CA LYS A 39 -3.56 6.09 -3.70
C LYS A 39 -2.82 4.76 -3.76
N VAL A 40 -2.70 4.04 -2.64
CA VAL A 40 -2.15 2.67 -2.65
C VAL A 40 -3.07 1.75 -3.46
N TYR A 41 -4.38 1.82 -3.24
CA TYR A 41 -5.37 0.99 -3.93
C TYR A 41 -5.37 1.20 -5.44
N SER A 42 -5.15 2.43 -5.91
CA SER A 42 -5.11 2.76 -7.34
C SER A 42 -3.89 2.20 -8.07
N PHE A 43 -2.94 1.58 -7.37
CA PHE A 43 -1.75 1.02 -8.00
C PHE A 43 -2.11 -0.10 -9.00
N GLU A 44 -1.56 0.03 -10.22
CA GLU A 44 -1.54 -1.00 -11.26
C GLU A 44 -0.09 -1.48 -11.43
N PRO A 45 0.29 -2.65 -10.88
CA PRO A 45 1.64 -3.18 -10.93
C PRO A 45 2.11 -3.56 -12.34
N VAL A 46 1.18 -3.77 -13.28
CA VAL A 46 1.48 -4.21 -14.65
C VAL A 46 1.18 -3.08 -15.65
N PRO A 47 2.17 -2.25 -16.02
CA PRO A 47 1.95 -1.13 -16.93
C PRO A 47 1.43 -1.59 -18.30
N GLY A 48 0.35 -0.96 -18.78
CA GLY A 48 -0.26 -1.29 -20.08
C GLY A 48 0.64 -1.04 -21.29
N ILE A 49 1.73 -0.29 -21.14
CA ILE A 49 2.74 -0.05 -22.19
C ILE A 49 3.61 -1.28 -22.47
N LEU A 50 3.63 -2.28 -21.58
CA LEU A 50 4.42 -3.50 -21.76
C LEU A 50 3.77 -4.47 -22.74
N THR A 51 4.59 -5.17 -23.52
CA THR A 51 4.13 -6.30 -24.33
C THR A 51 3.77 -7.49 -23.43
N ASP A 52 2.97 -8.43 -23.91
CA ASP A 52 2.59 -9.60 -23.11
C ASP A 52 3.79 -10.46 -22.68
N GLU A 53 4.85 -10.50 -23.49
CA GLU A 53 6.11 -11.17 -23.10
C GLU A 53 6.81 -10.43 -21.96
N GLN A 54 6.82 -9.09 -22.00
CA GLN A 54 7.41 -8.28 -20.93
C GLN A 54 6.62 -8.35 -19.63
N LYS A 55 5.29 -8.46 -19.70
CA LYS A 55 4.43 -8.59 -18.51
C LYS A 55 4.75 -9.85 -17.69
N LYS A 56 5.20 -10.93 -18.34
CA LYS A 56 5.59 -12.19 -17.65
C LYS A 56 6.77 -12.00 -16.69
N HIS A 57 7.60 -10.99 -16.90
CA HIS A 57 8.73 -10.68 -16.04
C HIS A 57 8.35 -9.85 -14.80
N ILE A 58 7.11 -9.41 -14.66
CA ILE A 58 6.64 -8.78 -13.43
C ILE A 58 6.21 -9.90 -12.48
N LEU A 59 7.01 -10.18 -11.46
CA LEU A 59 6.74 -11.22 -10.48
C LEU A 59 5.71 -10.81 -9.44
N GLY A 60 5.56 -9.50 -9.22
CA GLY A 60 4.60 -8.95 -8.26
C GLY A 60 4.95 -7.54 -7.84
N ALA A 61 4.34 -7.12 -6.73
CA ALA A 61 4.57 -5.83 -6.08
C ALA A 61 4.96 -6.04 -4.62
N GLN A 62 5.57 -5.04 -4.00
CA GLN A 62 5.88 -5.02 -2.58
C GLN A 62 5.72 -3.61 -2.00
N ALA A 63 5.15 -3.52 -0.80
CA ALA A 63 5.21 -2.32 0.02
C ALA A 63 6.47 -2.33 0.89
N ASN A 64 7.11 -1.18 1.01
CA ASN A 64 8.29 -0.94 1.80
C ASN A 64 7.92 -0.05 2.99
N LEU A 65 8.53 -0.32 4.15
CA LEU A 65 8.45 0.54 5.31
C LEU A 65 9.86 0.80 5.83
N TRP A 66 10.36 2.01 5.57
CA TRP A 66 11.62 2.47 6.15
C TRP A 66 11.36 3.06 7.54
N THR A 67 12.32 2.92 8.44
CA THR A 67 12.08 3.15 9.88
C THR A 67 12.93 4.29 10.46
N GLU A 68 13.42 5.22 9.64
CA GLU A 68 14.19 6.38 10.10
C GLU A 68 13.41 7.19 11.15
N TYR A 69 12.09 7.30 10.97
CA TYR A 69 11.18 8.06 11.85
C TYR A 69 10.11 7.18 12.51
N VAL A 70 10.30 5.86 12.51
CA VAL A 70 9.34 4.88 13.06
C VAL A 70 10.01 4.13 14.21
N PRO A 71 9.95 4.65 15.46
CA PRO A 71 10.85 4.22 16.54
C PRO A 71 10.36 2.96 17.29
N ASN A 72 9.11 2.53 17.10
CA ASN A 72 8.53 1.43 17.84
C ASN A 72 7.51 0.65 16.98
N ALA A 73 7.09 -0.51 17.49
CA ALA A 73 6.18 -1.42 16.80
C ALA A 73 4.78 -0.82 16.58
N GLU A 74 4.26 -0.06 17.54
CA GLU A 74 2.96 0.61 17.40
C GLU A 74 2.97 1.61 16.24
N HIS A 75 4.08 2.34 16.06
CA HIS A 75 4.25 3.24 14.91
C HIS A 75 4.42 2.45 13.60
N VAL A 76 5.04 1.26 13.62
CA VAL A 76 5.08 0.38 12.44
C VAL A 76 3.67 -0.03 12.02
N GLU A 77 2.83 -0.44 12.97
CA GLU A 77 1.43 -0.79 12.72
C GLU A 77 0.68 0.43 12.17
N TYR A 78 0.83 1.60 12.81
CA TYR A 78 0.21 2.85 12.38
C TYR A 78 0.57 3.20 10.94
N MET A 79 1.86 3.08 10.57
CA MET A 79 2.31 3.38 9.21
C MET A 79 1.84 2.32 8.21
N ALA A 80 1.75 1.05 8.58
CA ALA A 80 1.38 -0.01 7.66
C ALA A 80 -0.14 -0.13 7.46
N MET A 81 -0.93 0.07 8.51
CA MET A 81 -2.37 -0.18 8.52
C MET A 81 -3.16 1.13 8.40
N PRO A 82 -4.23 1.19 7.59
CA PRO A 82 -4.83 0.08 6.83
C PRO A 82 -4.27 -0.11 5.41
N ARG A 83 -3.24 0.66 4.99
CA ARG A 83 -2.68 0.62 3.63
C ARG A 83 -2.22 -0.76 3.17
N ILE A 84 -1.78 -1.61 4.09
CA ILE A 84 -1.41 -3.00 3.80
C ILE A 84 -2.58 -3.80 3.21
N ALA A 85 -3.83 -3.55 3.64
CA ALA A 85 -5.00 -4.20 3.06
C ALA A 85 -5.23 -3.79 1.61
N ALA A 86 -5.00 -2.51 1.28
CA ALA A 86 -5.07 -2.02 -0.10
C ALA A 86 -3.98 -2.67 -0.97
N MET A 87 -2.74 -2.76 -0.47
CA MET A 87 -1.65 -3.45 -1.18
C MET A 87 -1.93 -4.94 -1.36
N SER A 88 -2.48 -5.62 -0.36
CA SER A 88 -2.90 -7.02 -0.49
C SER A 88 -3.96 -7.21 -1.57
N GLU A 89 -4.93 -6.30 -1.68
CA GLU A 89 -5.92 -6.37 -2.76
C GLU A 89 -5.30 -6.07 -4.14
N VAL A 90 -4.34 -5.14 -4.22
CA VAL A 90 -3.56 -4.89 -5.45
C VAL A 90 -2.78 -6.14 -5.89
N GLN A 91 -2.22 -6.89 -4.96
CA GLN A 91 -1.43 -8.10 -5.26
C GLN A 91 -2.29 -9.31 -5.63
N TRP A 92 -3.51 -9.42 -5.09
CA TRP A 92 -4.30 -10.64 -5.15
C TRP A 92 -5.51 -10.57 -6.10
N THR A 93 -6.20 -9.43 -6.16
CA THR A 93 -7.45 -9.31 -6.89
C THR A 93 -7.21 -8.93 -8.34
N GLN A 94 -7.89 -9.64 -9.24
CA GLN A 94 -7.83 -9.34 -10.68
C GLN A 94 -8.27 -7.88 -10.95
N PRO A 95 -7.57 -7.13 -11.84
CA PRO A 95 -7.85 -5.71 -12.06
C PRO A 95 -9.31 -5.39 -12.36
N GLU A 96 -9.99 -6.22 -13.15
CA GLU A 96 -11.40 -6.06 -13.52
C GLU A 96 -12.39 -6.24 -12.37
N LYS A 97 -11.94 -6.77 -11.24
CA LYS A 97 -12.73 -6.94 -10.01
C LYS A 97 -12.44 -5.87 -8.97
N LYS A 98 -11.46 -5.00 -9.18
CA LYS A 98 -11.12 -3.92 -8.24
C LYS A 98 -12.19 -2.82 -8.31
N ASN A 99 -12.68 -2.41 -7.15
CA ASN A 99 -13.60 -1.31 -6.98
C ASN A 99 -13.35 -0.66 -5.61
N TYR A 100 -12.91 0.59 -5.62
CA TYR A 100 -12.51 1.26 -4.38
C TYR A 100 -13.66 1.44 -3.38
N ALA A 101 -14.87 1.76 -3.84
CA ALA A 101 -16.02 1.94 -2.97
C ALA A 101 -16.44 0.62 -2.29
N ASP A 102 -16.32 -0.49 -3.00
CA ASP A 102 -16.58 -1.83 -2.48
C ASP A 102 -15.47 -2.30 -1.53
N PHE A 103 -14.20 -2.05 -1.90
CA PHE A 103 -13.04 -2.25 -1.02
C PHE A 103 -13.18 -1.49 0.29
N HIS A 104 -13.51 -0.19 0.24
CA HIS A 104 -13.66 0.65 1.42
C HIS A 104 -14.72 0.09 2.39
N LYS A 105 -15.84 -0.42 1.87
CA LYS A 105 -16.86 -1.10 2.70
C LYS A 105 -16.31 -2.36 3.38
N ARG A 106 -15.54 -3.19 2.66
CA ARG A 106 -14.90 -4.38 3.25
C ARG A 106 -13.82 -4.00 4.26
N LEU A 107 -13.08 -2.93 4.01
CA LEU A 107 -12.03 -2.43 4.88
C LEU A 107 -12.58 -2.07 6.26
N LEU A 108 -13.76 -1.44 6.34
CA LEU A 108 -14.42 -1.15 7.62
C LEU A 108 -14.69 -2.44 8.43
N GLY A 109 -15.02 -3.55 7.77
CA GLY A 109 -15.17 -4.85 8.44
C GLY A 109 -13.84 -5.44 8.91
N LEU A 110 -12.77 -5.24 8.14
CA LEU A 110 -11.41 -5.67 8.51
C LEU A 110 -10.85 -4.86 9.69
N ILE A 111 -11.19 -3.57 9.78
CA ILE A 111 -10.81 -2.70 10.91
C ILE A 111 -11.36 -3.26 12.23
N SER A 112 -12.58 -3.80 12.25
CA SER A 112 -13.12 -4.46 13.46
C SER A 112 -12.29 -5.68 13.89
N ILE A 113 -11.57 -6.32 12.98
CA ILE A 113 -10.62 -7.39 13.33
C ILE A 113 -9.34 -6.78 13.91
N TYR A 114 -8.84 -5.68 13.33
CA TYR A 114 -7.68 -4.96 13.88
C TYR A 114 -7.92 -4.51 15.32
N ASP A 115 -9.12 -3.99 15.62
CA ASP A 115 -9.55 -3.64 16.98
C ASP A 115 -9.48 -4.84 17.93
N GLN A 116 -9.98 -6.00 17.51
CA GLN A 116 -9.98 -7.21 18.32
C GLN A 116 -8.56 -7.75 18.57
N GLN A 117 -7.64 -7.48 17.65
CA GLN A 117 -6.23 -7.87 17.79
C GLN A 117 -5.39 -6.80 18.53
N GLY A 118 -5.94 -5.61 18.74
CA GLY A 118 -5.23 -4.50 19.39
C GLY A 118 -4.13 -3.88 18.54
N TYR A 119 -4.27 -3.88 17.20
CA TYR A 119 -3.33 -3.20 16.31
C TYR A 119 -3.54 -1.68 16.34
N HIS A 120 -2.45 -0.93 16.16
CA HIS A 120 -2.48 0.53 16.02
C HIS A 120 -2.59 0.92 14.54
N TYR A 121 -3.56 1.77 14.19
CA TYR A 121 -3.82 2.15 12.80
C TYR A 121 -4.46 3.56 12.75
N VAL A 122 -4.56 4.15 11.55
CA VAL A 122 -5.22 5.45 11.30
C VAL A 122 -6.68 5.31 10.90
#